data_AF-A0A944RPR3-F1
#
_entry.id   AF-A0A944RPR3-F1
#
_cell.length_a   1.000
_cell.length_b   1.000
_cell.length_c   1.000
_cell.angle_alpha   90.00
_cell.angle_beta   90.00
_cell.angle_gamma   90.00
#
_symmetry.space_group_name_H-M   'P 1'
#
loop_
_entity.id
_entity.type
_entity.pdbx_description
1 polymer ?
#
loop_
_entity_poly.entity_id
_entity_poly.type
_entity_poly.pdbx_seq_one_letter_code
_entity_poly.pdbx_strand_id
1 'polypeptide(L)'
;MGAFFFGLAAVVFNNSDFTRTARHCVGLGLIFILPTMITGYFDWQHSYDGEWEFLIILKIILAFVLAGLLGTVFKLGSNEDANPKVLFIVYVLCLMCAVGLGFSGGELVFG
;
A
#
# COMPACT_ATOMS: atom_id res chain seq x y z
N MET A 1 0.86 5.73 0.79
CA MET A 1 1.28 7.15 0.84
C MET A 1 0.51 7.94 1.90
N GLY A 2 -0.79 8.24 1.71
CA GLY A 2 -1.56 9.08 2.63
C GLY A 2 -1.53 8.64 4.11
N ALA A 3 -1.75 7.34 4.37
CA ALA A 3 -1.71 6.79 5.74
C ALA A 3 -0.36 7.03 6.44
N PHE A 4 0.76 6.97 5.71
CA PHE A 4 2.08 7.26 6.25
C PHE A 4 2.24 8.75 6.61
N PHE A 5 1.90 9.66 5.70
CA PHE A 5 2.05 11.09 5.95
C PHE A 5 1.13 11.59 7.07
N PHE A 6 -0.12 11.14 7.11
CA PHE A 6 -1.04 11.46 8.21
C PHE A 6 -0.63 10.78 9.52
N GLY A 7 -0.11 9.55 9.47
CA GLY A 7 0.45 8.88 10.65
C GLY A 7 1.67 9.62 11.21
N LEU A 8 2.56 10.11 10.34
CA LEU A 8 3.70 10.93 10.73
C LEU A 8 3.26 12.28 11.31
N ALA A 9 2.29 12.95 10.67
CA ALA A 9 1.72 14.19 11.16
C ALA A 9 1.07 14.01 12.54
N ALA A 10 0.38 12.90 12.78
CA ALA A 10 -0.19 12.59 14.09
C ALA A 10 0.88 12.53 15.19
N VAL A 11 2.05 11.94 14.89
CA VAL A 11 3.18 11.85 15.84
C VAL A 11 3.84 13.21 16.04
N VAL A 12 4.10 13.96 14.96
CA VAL A 12 4.81 15.26 15.02
C VAL A 12 3.95 16.33 15.69
N PHE A 13 2.66 16.39 15.38
CA PHE A 13 1.73 17.39 15.91
C PHE A 13 0.96 16.91 17.15
N ASN A 14 1.18 15.66 17.58
CA ASN A 14 0.49 15.00 18.70
C ASN A 14 -1.05 15.17 18.65
N ASN A 15 -1.61 15.10 17.44
CA ASN A 15 -3.03 15.34 17.18
C ASN A 15 -3.71 14.06 16.66
N SER A 16 -4.73 13.61 17.39
CA SER A 16 -5.50 12.39 17.12
C SER A 16 -6.38 12.47 15.87
N ASP A 17 -6.70 13.68 15.38
CA ASP A 17 -7.45 13.87 14.13
C ASP A 17 -6.68 13.32 12.92
N PHE A 18 -5.36 13.49 12.90
CA PHE A 18 -4.52 12.94 11.84
C PHE A 18 -4.48 11.40 11.88
N THR A 19 -4.54 10.79 13.06
CA THR A 19 -4.67 9.33 13.19
C THR A 19 -5.99 8.83 12.59
N ARG A 20 -7.08 9.58 12.77
CA ARG A 20 -8.37 9.25 12.16
C ARG A 20 -8.31 9.35 10.64
N THR A 21 -7.69 10.40 10.10
CA THR A 21 -7.49 10.57 8.65
C THR A 21 -6.59 9.47 8.07
N ALA A 22 -5.52 9.08 8.76
CA ALA A 22 -4.67 7.96 8.35
C ALA A 22 -5.47 6.64 8.21
N ARG A 23 -6.39 6.37 9.14
CA ARG A 23 -7.29 5.21 9.06
C ARG A 23 -8.24 5.27 7.87
N HIS A 24 -8.80 6.44 7.57
CA HIS A 24 -9.61 6.61 6.35
C HIS A 24 -8.79 6.35 5.07
N CYS A 25 -7.53 6.78 5.02
CA CYS A 25 -6.64 6.46 3.90
C CYS A 25 -6.38 4.95 3.75
N VAL A 26 -6.24 4.22 4.86
CA VAL A 26 -6.10 2.76 4.81
C VAL A 26 -7.36 2.10 4.27
N GLY A 27 -8.53 2.51 4.76
CA GLY A 27 -9.82 1.98 4.30
C GLY A 27 -10.03 2.22 2.80
N LEU A 28 -9.74 3.44 2.32
CA LEU A 28 -9.75 3.74 0.89
C LEU A 28 -8.73 2.88 0.12
N GLY A 29 -7.51 2.71 0.65
CA GLY A 29 -6.50 1.86 0.05
C GLY A 29 -6.97 0.41 -0.13
N LEU A 30 -7.68 -0.15 0.86
CA LEU A 30 -8.26 -1.49 0.76
C LEU A 30 -9.36 -1.61 -0.29
N ILE A 31 -10.18 -0.57 -0.46
CA ILE A 31 -11.23 -0.57 -1.49
C ILE A 31 -10.59 -0.56 -2.87
N PHE A 32 -9.55 0.27 -3.06
CA PHE A 32 -8.92 0.45 -4.37
C PHE A 32 -7.84 -0.59 -4.71
N ILE A 33 -7.31 -1.37 -3.75
CA ILE A 33 -6.30 -2.38 -4.06
C ILE A 33 -6.83 -3.46 -5.02
N LEU A 34 -8.12 -3.82 -4.92
CA LEU A 34 -8.75 -4.79 -5.81
C LEU A 34 -8.81 -4.30 -7.27
N PRO A 35 -9.43 -3.13 -7.60
CA PRO A 35 -9.40 -2.62 -8.97
C PRO A 35 -7.98 -2.33 -9.46
N THR A 36 -7.05 -1.94 -8.58
CA THR A 36 -5.63 -1.78 -8.94
C THR A 36 -4.99 -3.12 -9.36
N MET A 37 -5.26 -4.22 -8.67
CA MET A 37 -4.74 -5.53 -9.07
C MET A 37 -5.36 -6.02 -10.39
N ILE A 38 -6.66 -5.79 -10.60
CA ILE A 38 -7.35 -6.16 -11.85
C ILE A 38 -6.77 -5.38 -13.03
N THR A 39 -6.59 -4.07 -12.87
CA THR A 39 -5.99 -3.23 -13.91
C THR A 39 -4.54 -3.62 -14.19
N GLY A 40 -3.77 -4.00 -13.16
CA GLY A 40 -2.42 -4.57 -13.35
C GLY A 40 -2.43 -5.90 -14.13
N TYR A 41 -3.43 -6.76 -13.91
CA TYR A 41 -3.60 -7.98 -14.70
C TYR A 41 -3.93 -7.67 -16.17
N PHE A 42 -4.83 -6.72 -16.44
CA PHE A 42 -5.13 -6.30 -17.81
C PHE A 42 -3.93 -5.66 -18.50
N ASP A 43 -3.15 -4.85 -17.80
CA ASP A 43 -1.90 -4.29 -18.33
C ASP A 43 -0.90 -5.39 -18.69
N TRP A 44 -0.76 -6.41 -17.84
CA TRP A 44 0.10 -7.56 -18.12
C TRP A 44 -0.33 -8.33 -19.38
N GLN A 45 -1.63 -8.56 -19.54
CA GLN A 45 -2.17 -9.27 -20.72
C GLN A 45 -2.12 -8.43 -22.00
N HIS A 46 -2.35 -7.12 -21.91
CA HIS A 46 -2.45 -6.25 -23.08
C HIS A 46 -1.09 -5.73 -23.57
N SER A 47 -0.23 -5.30 -22.64
CA SER A 47 1.03 -4.61 -22.96
C SER A 47 2.21 -5.58 -23.07
N TYR A 48 2.13 -6.75 -22.44
CA TYR A 48 3.23 -7.72 -22.37
C TYR A 48 2.83 -9.12 -22.86
N ASP A 49 1.70 -9.25 -23.56
CA ASP A 49 1.17 -10.52 -24.10
C ASP A 49 1.07 -11.67 -23.07
N GLY A 50 1.00 -11.34 -21.77
CA GLY A 50 1.01 -12.32 -20.68
C GLY A 50 2.38 -13.00 -20.46
N GLU A 51 3.47 -12.44 -20.96
CA GLU A 51 4.82 -12.96 -20.75
C GLU A 51 5.29 -12.77 -19.30
N TRP A 52 5.93 -13.79 -18.75
CA TRP A 52 6.39 -13.80 -17.37
C TRP A 52 7.77 -13.21 -17.24
N GLU A 53 7.83 -11.90 -17.02
CA GLU A 53 9.06 -11.18 -16.73
C GLU A 53 9.30 -11.01 -15.21
N PHE A 54 10.57 -10.88 -14.83
CA PHE A 54 10.96 -10.74 -13.42
C PHE A 54 10.23 -9.59 -12.71
N LEU A 55 10.11 -8.43 -13.37
CA LEU A 55 9.44 -7.25 -12.82
C LEU A 55 7.92 -7.46 -12.68
N ILE A 56 7.29 -8.26 -13.56
CA ILE A 56 5.87 -8.60 -13.44
C ILE A 56 5.64 -9.49 -12.22
N ILE A 57 6.46 -10.51 -12.03
CA ILE A 57 6.39 -11.39 -10.85
C ILE A 57 6.58 -10.57 -9.57
N LEU A 58 7.57 -9.66 -9.57
CA LEU A 58 7.82 -8.76 -8.45
C LEU A 58 6.60 -7.89 -8.13
N LYS A 59 5.95 -7.30 -9.15
CA LYS A 59 4.73 -6.49 -8.98
C LYS A 59 3.59 -7.29 -8.37
N ILE A 60 3.38 -8.53 -8.82
CA ILE A 60 2.33 -9.40 -8.29
C ILE A 60 2.58 -9.68 -6.81
N ILE A 61 3.80 -10.08 -6.44
CA ILE A 61 4.17 -10.36 -5.04
C ILE A 61 3.96 -9.10 -4.18
N LEU A 62 4.48 -7.95 -4.62
CA LEU A 62 4.34 -6.69 -3.87
C LEU A 62 2.88 -6.26 -3.73
N ALA A 63 2.04 -6.49 -4.73
CA ALA A 63 0.63 -6.16 -4.68
C ALA A 63 -0.10 -6.99 -3.59
N PHE A 64 0.15 -8.30 -3.54
CA PHE A 64 -0.42 -9.16 -2.50
C PHE A 64 0.12 -8.83 -1.11
N VAL A 65 1.41 -8.54 -0.98
CA VAL A 65 2.02 -8.11 0.29
C VAL A 65 1.41 -6.79 0.75
N LEU A 66 1.25 -5.80 -0.14
CA LEU A 66 0.63 -4.52 0.18
C LEU A 66 -0.84 -4.71 0.60
N ALA A 67 -1.60 -5.55 -0.10
CA ALA A 67 -2.98 -5.87 0.26
C ALA A 67 -3.06 -6.50 1.66
N GLY A 68 -2.18 -7.46 1.98
CA GLY A 68 -2.11 -8.09 3.29
C GLY A 68 -1.72 -7.11 4.40
N LEU A 69 -0.76 -6.21 4.15
CA LEU A 69 -0.36 -5.18 5.11
C LEU A 69 -1.48 -4.16 5.36
N LEU A 70 -2.17 -3.71 4.32
CA LEU A 70 -3.33 -2.83 4.44
C LEU A 70 -4.46 -3.51 5.23
N GLY A 71 -4.75 -4.78 4.98
CA GLY A 71 -5.73 -5.56 5.74
C GLY A 71 -5.34 -5.70 7.21
N THR A 72 -4.07 -5.98 7.48
CA THR A 72 -3.52 -6.10 8.83
C THR A 72 -3.64 -4.77 9.59
N VAL A 73 -3.24 -3.66 8.98
CA VAL A 73 -3.27 -2.35 9.65
C VAL A 73 -4.69 -1.82 9.83
N PHE A 74 -5.61 -2.15 8.93
CA PHE A 74 -7.03 -1.84 9.07
C PHE A 74 -7.63 -2.56 10.27
N LYS A 75 -7.36 -3.87 10.40
CA LYS A 75 -7.82 -4.67 11.54
C LYS A 75 -7.19 -4.20 12.85
N LEU A 76 -5.89 -3.92 12.85
CA LEU A 76 -5.18 -3.45 14.04
C LEU A 76 -5.68 -2.06 14.48
N GLY A 77 -5.85 -1.11 13.54
CA GLY A 77 -6.31 0.25 13.82
C GLY A 77 -7.79 0.37 14.22
N SER A 78 -8.54 -0.74 14.17
CA SER A 78 -9.89 -0.85 14.72
C SER A 78 -9.90 -1.20 16.21
N ASN A 79 -8.78 -1.68 16.78
CA ASN A 79 -8.67 -1.93 18.21
C ASN A 79 -8.15 -0.66 18.90
N GLU A 80 -8.79 -0.25 20.00
CA GLU A 80 -8.39 0.95 20.75
C GLU A 80 -7.04 0.77 21.48
N ASP A 81 -6.68 -0.48 21.82
CA ASP A 81 -5.41 -0.83 22.48
C ASP A 81 -4.22 -1.02 21.51
N ALA A 82 -4.40 -0.70 20.24
CA ALA A 82 -3.35 -0.92 19.25
C ALA A 82 -2.11 -0.05 19.53
N ASN A 83 -0.95 -0.70 19.59
CA ASN A 83 0.31 0.00 19.85
C ASN A 83 0.62 0.97 18.68
N PRO A 84 0.71 2.29 18.93
CA PRO A 84 0.91 3.29 17.87
C PRO A 84 2.24 3.11 17.13
N LYS A 85 3.28 2.58 17.80
CA LYS A 85 4.56 2.26 17.16
C LYS A 85 4.42 1.15 16.12
N VAL A 86 3.62 0.12 16.42
CA VAL A 86 3.37 -1.00 15.49
C VAL A 86 2.59 -0.50 14.28
N LEU A 87 1.54 0.31 14.48
CA LEU A 87 0.79 0.93 13.39
C LEU A 87 1.70 1.76 12.47
N PHE A 88 2.57 2.58 13.05
CA PHE A 88 3.50 3.40 12.29
C PHE A 88 4.50 2.56 11.48
N ILE A 89 5.06 1.49 12.06
CA ILE A 89 5.93 0.55 11.35
C ILE A 89 5.21 -0.05 10.14
N VAL A 90 3.95 -0.48 10.32
CA VAL A 90 3.17 -1.04 9.20
C VAL A 90 2.88 0.02 8.13
N TYR A 91 2.66 1.29 8.49
CA TYR A 91 2.54 2.37 7.51
C TYR A 91 3.82 2.57 6.69
N VAL A 92 5.00 2.46 7.32
CA VAL A 92 6.30 2.51 6.63
C VAL A 92 6.48 1.31 5.71
N LEU A 93 6.09 0.10 6.14
CA LEU A 93 6.12 -1.08 5.28
C LEU A 93 5.21 -0.91 4.05
N CYS A 94 3.98 -0.43 4.23
CA CYS A 94 3.07 -0.10 3.13
C CYS A 94 3.66 0.94 2.18
N LEU A 95 4.38 1.93 2.72
CA LEU A 95 5.08 2.94 1.93
C LEU A 95 6.15 2.29 1.03
N MET A 96 7.00 1.44 1.60
CA MET A 96 8.05 0.76 0.85
C MET A 96 7.49 -0.14 -0.25
N CYS A 97 6.41 -0.89 0.02
CA CYS A 97 5.74 -1.68 -1.02
C CYS A 97 5.17 -0.80 -2.13
N ALA A 98 4.55 0.33 -1.80
CA ALA A 98 4.02 1.26 -2.79
C ALA A 98 5.13 1.89 -3.66
N VAL A 99 6.29 2.22 -3.06
CA VAL A 99 7.46 2.71 -3.80
C VAL A 99 8.00 1.61 -4.73
N GLY A 100 8.14 0.38 -4.25
CA GLY A 100 8.61 -0.75 -5.07
C GLY A 100 7.68 -1.07 -6.25
N LEU A 101 6.36 -0.98 -6.05
CA LEU A 101 5.37 -1.10 -7.13
C LEU A 101 5.50 0.02 -8.16
N GLY A 102 5.72 1.26 -7.70
CA GLY A 102 5.93 2.41 -8.58
C GLY A 102 7.22 2.29 -9.39
N PHE A 103 8.32 1.92 -8.75
CA PHE A 103 9.62 1.73 -9.39
C PHE A 103 9.57 0.62 -10.44
N SER A 104 9.10 -0.58 -10.08
CA SER A 104 8.97 -1.70 -11.01
C SER A 104 8.00 -1.40 -12.17
N GLY A 105 6.95 -0.62 -11.95
CA GLY A 105 6.08 -0.14 -13.01
C GLY A 105 6.77 0.86 -13.96
N GLY A 106 7.58 1.77 -13.44
CA GLY A 106 8.35 2.71 -14.24
C GLY A 106 9.42 2.03 -15.09
N GLU A 107 10.18 1.11 -14.50
CA GLU A 107 11.22 0.34 -15.21
C GLU A 107 10.64 -0.50 -16.35
N LEU A 108 9.44 -1.08 -16.17
CA LEU A 108 8.79 -1.83 -17.24
C LEU A 108 8.40 -0.98 -18.46
N VAL A 109 8.18 0.32 -18.29
CA VAL A 109 7.72 1.24 -19.35
C VAL A 109 8.86 2.04 -19.96
N PHE A 110 9.86 2.42 -19.15
CA PHE A 110 10.93 3.35 -19.54
C PHE A 110 12.34 2.74 -19.50
N GLY A 111 12.48 1.53 -18.95
CA GLY A 111 13.76 0.81 -18.82
C GLY A 111 14.16 0.02 -20.05
#